data_AF-A0A2K3KJ59-F1
#
_entry.id   AF-A0A2K3KJ59-F1
#
_cell.length_a   1.000
_cell.length_b   1.000
_cell.length_c   1.000
_cell.angle_alpha   90.00
_cell.angle_beta   90.00
_cell.angle_gamma   90.00
#
_symmetry.space_group_name_H-M   'P 1'
#
loop_
_entity.id
_entity.type
_entity.pdbx_description
1 polymer ?
#
loop_
_entity_poly.entity_id
_entity_poly.type
_entity_poly.pdbx_seq_one_letter_code
_entity_poly.pdbx_strand_id
1 'polypeptide(L)' 'PFSQRALLTLEEKKIPHKIHLIDISNKPQWFLEVNPEGKVPVIKSDDKWVPDSDVIVGILEEKHPEPPLATPTEFASV' A
#
# COMPACT_ATOMS: atom_id res chain seq x y z
N PRO A 1 6.79 3.19 9.01
CA PRO A 1 7.65 2.73 7.88
C PRO A 1 6.84 2.02 6.78
N PHE A 2 5.98 1.05 7.12
CA PHE A 2 5.21 0.28 6.14
C PHE A 2 4.33 1.14 5.22
N SER A 3 3.63 2.14 5.78
CA SER A 3 2.85 3.09 4.98
C SER A 3 3.72 3.96 4.06
N GLN A 4 4.93 4.30 4.51
CA GLN A 4 5.87 5.07 3.70
C GLN A 4 6.41 4.23 2.53
N ARG A 5 6.62 2.92 2.71
CA ARG A 5 6.98 2.02 1.60
C ARG A 5 5.92 2.07 0.48
N ALA A 6 4.65 1.90 0.84
CA ALA A 6 3.55 1.98 -0.13
C ALA A 6 3.47 3.38 -0.79
N LEU A 7 3.65 4.46 -0.01
CA LEU A 7 3.64 5.82 -0.53
C LEU A 7 4.79 6.07 -1.52
N LEU A 8 6.01 5.67 -1.19
CA LEU A 8 7.17 5.81 -2.08
C LEU A 8 6.96 5.05 -3.38
N THR A 9 6.43 3.82 -3.33
CA THR A 9 6.11 3.06 -4.55
C THR A 9 5.09 3.78 -5.43
N LEU A 10 4.04 4.38 -4.84
CA LEU A 10 3.05 5.17 -5.58
C LEU A 10 3.67 6.41 -6.23
N GLU A 11 4.53 7.12 -5.50
CA GLU A 11 5.22 8.33 -5.98
C GLU A 11 6.21 8.01 -7.12
N GLU A 12 7.08 7.01 -6.93
CA GLU A 12 8.07 6.59 -7.94
C GLU A 12 7.40 6.13 -9.24
N LYS A 13 6.27 5.42 -9.12
CA LYS A 13 5.44 5.02 -10.28
C LYS A 13 4.52 6.11 -10.79
N LYS A 14 4.51 7.29 -10.16
CA LYS A 14 3.67 8.45 -10.51
C LYS A 14 2.19 8.11 -10.60
N ILE A 15 1.71 7.24 -9.71
CA ILE A 15 0.32 6.80 -9.67
C ILE A 15 -0.51 7.86 -8.92
N PRO A 16 -1.50 8.50 -9.57
CA PRO A 16 -2.39 9.43 -8.89
C PRO A 16 -3.15 8.73 -7.77
N HIS A 17 -3.08 9.27 -6.56
CA HIS A 17 -3.70 8.65 -5.39
C HIS A 17 -4.19 9.71 -4.41
N LYS A 18 -5.05 9.28 -3.48
CA LYS A 18 -5.55 10.11 -2.39
C LYS A 18 -5.12 9.50 -1.06
N ILE A 19 -4.46 10.32 -0.24
CA ILE A 19 -4.03 9.92 1.10
C ILE A 19 -5.17 10.17 2.09
N HIS A 20 -5.46 9.16 2.89
CA HIS A 20 -6.32 9.26 4.06
C HIS A 20 -5.47 9.06 5.31
N LEU A 21 -5.26 10.11 6.09
CA LEU A 21 -4.55 10.02 7.36
C LEU A 21 -5.50 9.44 8.42
N ILE A 22 -5.09 8.34 9.04
CA ILE A 22 -5.85 7.63 10.07
C ILE A 22 -5.16 7.82 11.42
N ASP A 23 -5.89 8.38 12.39
CA ASP A 23 -5.48 8.33 13.78
C ASP A 23 -5.64 6.89 14.30
N ILE A 24 -4.53 6.22 14.60
CA ILE A 24 -4.53 4.83 15.06
C ILE A 24 -5.09 4.65 16.47
N SER A 25 -5.07 5.70 17.29
CA SER A 25 -5.64 5.72 18.64
C SER A 25 -7.15 5.94 18.60
N ASN A 26 -7.65 6.58 17.55
CA ASN A 26 -9.07 6.88 17.34
C ASN A 26 -9.49 6.58 15.90
N LYS A 27 -9.59 5.29 15.57
CA LYS A 27 -9.85 4.83 14.21
C LYS A 27 -11.30 5.17 13.80
N PRO A 28 -11.51 5.82 12.64
CA PRO A 28 -12.85 6.16 12.19
C PRO A 28 -13.62 4.89 11.79
N GLN A 29 -14.94 4.90 12.03
CA GLN A 29 -15.79 3.72 11.82
C GLN A 29 -15.73 3.18 10.37
N TRP A 30 -15.78 4.07 9.38
CA TRP A 30 -15.71 3.69 7.96
C TRP A 30 -14.41 2.92 7.62
N PHE A 31 -13.31 3.19 8.33
CA PHE A 31 -12.04 2.52 8.09
C PHE A 31 -12.08 1.08 8.64
N LEU A 32 -12.70 0.88 9.79
CA LEU A 32 -12.87 -0.44 10.40
C LEU A 32 -13.87 -1.32 9.63
N GLU A 33 -14.88 -0.71 8.99
CA GLU A 33 -15.82 -1.42 8.12
C GLU A 33 -15.12 -2.05 6.90
N VAL A 34 -14.12 -1.35 6.35
CA VAL A 34 -13.38 -1.83 5.17
C VAL A 34 -12.11 -2.61 5.52
N ASN A 35 -11.56 -2.40 6.72
CA ASN A 35 -10.38 -3.07 7.24
C ASN A 35 -10.55 -3.38 8.74
N PRO A 36 -11.23 -4.49 9.09
CA PRO A 36 -11.55 -4.83 10.48
C PRO A 36 -10.33 -5.00 11.39
N GLU A 37 -9.16 -5.35 10.84
CA GLU A 37 -7.92 -5.43 11.61
C GLU A 37 -7.40 -4.06 12.07
N GLY A 38 -7.84 -2.97 11.42
CA GLY A 38 -7.46 -1.61 11.76
C GLY A 38 -5.95 -1.31 11.59
N LYS A 39 -5.21 -2.16 10.86
CA LYS A 39 -3.79 -1.98 10.56
C LYS A 39 -3.59 -1.07 9.35
N VAL A 40 -2.44 -0.40 9.30
CA VAL A 40 -2.01 0.42 8.15
C VAL A 40 -0.65 -0.06 7.65
N PRO A 41 -0.34 0.08 6.35
CA PRO A 41 -1.17 0.68 5.30
C PRO A 41 -2.29 -0.22 4.77
N VAL A 42 -3.27 0.41 4.12
CA VAL A 42 -4.27 -0.21 3.28
C VAL A 42 -4.44 0.66 2.05
N ILE A 43 -4.53 0.07 0.85
CA ILE A 43 -4.91 0.79 -0.37
C ILE A 43 -6.26 0.30 -0.87
N LYS A 44 -6.96 1.15 -1.63
CA LYS A 44 -8.12 0.74 -2.40
C LYS A 44 -7.71 0.60 -3.87
N SER A 45 -7.76 -0.61 -4.41
CA SER A 45 -7.42 -0.92 -5.80
C SER A 45 -8.53 -1.77 -6.41
N ASP A 46 -9.08 -1.36 -7.56
CA ASP A 46 -10.25 -1.98 -8.23
C ASP A 46 -11.41 -2.26 -7.26
N ASP A 47 -11.76 -1.25 -6.46
CA ASP A 47 -12.80 -1.33 -5.41
C ASP A 47 -12.57 -2.34 -4.27
N LYS A 48 -11.39 -2.96 -4.21
CA LYS A 48 -10.99 -3.84 -3.12
C LYS A 48 -9.99 -3.16 -2.21
N TRP A 49 -10.17 -3.35 -0.91
CA TRP A 49 -9.24 -2.89 0.11
C TRP A 49 -8.17 -3.96 0.35
N VAL A 50 -6.91 -3.57 0.20
CA VAL A 50 -5.77 -4.48 0.32
C VAL A 50 -4.87 -4.00 1.45
N PRO A 51 -4.75 -4.76 2.55
CA PRO A 51 -3.76 -4.51 3.60
C PRO A 51 -2.40 -5.12 3.23
N ASP A 52 -1.43 -4.97 4.13
CA ASP A 52 -0.06 -5.50 4.03
C ASP A 52 0.80 -4.80 2.98
N SER A 53 1.85 -4.12 3.43
CA SER A 53 2.68 -3.33 2.53
C SER A 53 3.47 -4.19 1.53
N ASP A 54 3.72 -5.49 1.76
CA ASP A 54 4.43 -6.35 0.80
C ASP A 54 3.50 -6.75 -0.34
N VAL A 55 2.27 -7.11 0.01
CA VAL A 55 1.20 -7.40 -0.95
C VAL A 55 0.86 -6.16 -1.77
N ILE A 56 0.75 -4.99 -1.11
CA ILE A 56 0.46 -3.72 -1.77
C ILE A 56 1.50 -3.41 -2.85
N VAL A 57 2.80 -3.44 -2.53
CA VAL A 57 3.83 -3.10 -3.53
C VAL A 57 3.91 -4.14 -4.65
N GLY A 58 3.66 -5.42 -4.35
CA GLY A 58 3.56 -6.46 -5.37
C GLY A 58 2.42 -6.20 -6.37
N ILE A 59 1.23 -5.87 -5.89
CA ILE A 59 0.09 -5.52 -6.76
C ILE A 59 0.39 -4.26 -7.59
N LEU A 60 1.02 -3.25 -6.98
CA LEU A 60 1.40 -2.03 -7.71
C LEU A 60 2.44 -2.32 -8.80
N GLU A 61 3.39 -3.22 -8.54
CA GLU A 61 4.37 -3.67 -9.52
C GLU A 61 3.71 -4.42 -10.68
N GLU A 62 2.80 -5.37 -10.39
CA GLU A 62 2.09 -6.14 -11.41
C GLU A 62 1.19 -5.26 -12.30
N LYS A 63 0.49 -4.29 -11.71
CA LYS A 63 -0.43 -3.40 -12.45
C LYS A 63 0.28 -2.27 -13.19
N HIS A 64 1.40 -1.81 -12.66
CA HIS A 64 2.18 -0.69 -13.19
C HIS A 64 3.64 -1.12 -13.31
N PRO A 65 3.98 -1.93 -14.34
CA PRO A 65 5.31 -2.51 -14.47
C PRO A 65 6.41 -1.47 -14.73
N GLU A 66 6.05 -0.25 -15.15
CA GLU A 66 7.00 0.81 -15.48
C GLU A 66 6.85 2.02 -14.55
N PRO A 67 7.95 2.54 -13.96
CA PRO A 67 9.30 1.94 -13.94
C PRO A 67 9.33 0.68 -13.06
N PRO A 68 10.18 -0.33 -13.39
CA PRO A 68 10.31 -1.53 -12.59
C PRO A 68 10.98 -1.22 -11.25
N LEU A 69 10.35 -1.63 -10.15
CA LEU A 69 10.85 -1.42 -8.78
C LEU A 69 11.11 -2.75 -8.05
N ALA A 70 10.83 -3.89 -8.68
CA ALA A 70 11.14 -5.20 -8.12
C ALA A 70 12.66 -5.36 -7.91
N THR A 71 13.05 -5.67 -6.68
CA THR A 71 14.43 -6.02 -6.34
C THR A 71 14.77 -7.39 -6.94
N PRO A 72 15.90 -7.56 -7.64
CA PRO A 72 16.37 -8.87 -8.09
C PRO A 72 16.49 -9.85 -6.91
N THR A 73 16.15 -11.11 -7.15
CA THR A 73 16.05 -12.14 -6.10
C THR A 73 17.32 -12.29 -5.28
N GLU A 74 18.50 -12.14 -5.88
CA GLU A 74 19.79 -12.22 -5.17
C GLU A 74 19.99 -11.11 -4.12
N PHE A 75 19.25 -10.00 -4.21
CA PHE A 75 19.32 -8.88 -3.25
C PHE A 75 18.08 -8.79 -2.35
N ALA A 76 17.08 -9.65 -2.57
CA ALA A 76 15.89 -9.72 -1.73
C ALA A 76 16.23 -10.47 -0.42
N SER A 77 16.72 -9.74 0.58
CA SER A 77 16.84 -10.24 1.95
C SER A 77 15.62 -9.79 2.77
N VAL A 78 15.03 -10.72 3.53
CA VAL A 78 14.01 -10.45 4.56
C VAL A 78 14.69 -10.11 5.88
#